data_AF-A0A7S2XD40-F1
#
_entry.id   AF-A0A7S2XD40-F1
#
_cell.length_a   1.000
_cell.length_b   1.000
_cell.length_c   1.000
_cell.angle_alpha   90.00
_cell.angle_beta   90.00
_cell.angle_gamma   90.00
#
_symmetry.space_group_name_H-M   'P 1'
#
loop_
_entity.id
_entity.type
_entity.pdbx_description
1 polymer ?
#
loop_
_entity_poly.entity_id
_entity_poly.type
_entity_poly.pdbx_seq_one_letter_code
_entity_poly.pdbx_strand_id
1 'polypeptide(L)'
;MDFVPVETQPGDVLVFSSYVPHRSRVNRSPASRRLLYLTYNAAREGYLRDEYYRDKVQRIKSGQLSLIKHFDGVVDSGVGAPSSSSKEEEKAAAAAAVVTGQIYELFDTFGKTMYDPVVTQEEHALQTAALAEASGWGDHLVTAALLHDVGHLLLDEHAGNDSFLESDMCHEEIGAEYLAKHCNFPPSVTEPIRLHVPAKRFLARDPVYWEGLSDASKRSLEVQGGTFSDAEAQAFEALPFSAEAAKLREWDDLGKAKGVATPPLRHFVEGAMRRSLL
;
A
#
# COMPACT_ATOMS: atom_id res chain seq x y z
N MET A 1 34.50 3.84 -9.54
CA MET A 1 34.18 4.66 -8.35
C MET A 1 34.45 3.79 -7.15
N ASP A 2 35.35 4.19 -6.28
CA ASP A 2 35.75 3.39 -5.13
C ASP A 2 34.84 3.73 -3.96
N PHE A 3 34.08 2.73 -3.50
CA PHE A 3 33.18 2.90 -2.36
C PHE A 3 33.93 2.68 -1.06
N VAL A 4 33.90 3.66 -0.17
CA VAL A 4 34.45 3.55 1.18
C VAL A 4 33.32 3.09 2.12
N PRO A 5 33.49 1.97 2.85
CA PRO A 5 32.50 1.55 3.84
C PRO A 5 32.48 2.52 5.02
N VAL A 6 31.27 2.92 5.43
CA VAL A 6 31.02 3.64 6.68
C VAL A 6 30.24 2.71 7.58
N GLU A 7 30.92 2.14 8.57
CA GLU A 7 30.27 1.30 9.58
C GLU A 7 29.58 2.19 10.62
N THR A 8 28.37 1.78 11.02
CA THR A 8 27.53 2.51 11.97
C THR A 8 27.11 1.58 13.11
N GLN A 9 27.03 2.12 14.31
CA GLN A 9 26.50 1.49 15.51
C GLN A 9 25.07 1.98 15.79
N PRO A 10 24.29 1.25 16.61
CA PRO A 10 22.99 1.74 17.07
C PRO A 10 23.11 3.13 17.72
N GLY A 11 22.38 4.11 17.17
CA GLY A 11 22.42 5.50 17.61
C GLY A 11 23.25 6.43 16.72
N ASP A 12 24.07 5.90 15.81
CA ASP A 12 24.81 6.72 14.86
C ASP A 12 23.88 7.37 13.83
N VAL A 13 24.21 8.61 13.47
CA VAL A 13 23.49 9.38 12.44
C VAL A 13 24.43 9.60 11.26
N LEU A 14 24.01 9.13 10.07
CA LEU A 14 24.72 9.40 8.83
C LEU A 14 24.01 10.52 8.06
N VAL A 15 24.69 11.66 7.92
CA VAL A 15 24.21 12.79 7.11
C VAL A 15 25.01 12.85 5.82
N PHE A 16 24.33 12.74 4.69
CA PHE A 16 24.93 12.86 3.36
C PHE A 16 24.00 13.61 2.42
N SER A 17 24.58 14.29 1.44
CA SER A 17 23.83 14.94 0.38
C SER A 17 23.28 13.89 -0.61
N SER A 18 22.10 14.14 -1.18
CA SER A 18 21.49 13.27 -2.21
C SER A 18 22.36 13.11 -3.47
N TYR A 19 23.33 14.00 -3.68
CA TYR A 19 24.32 13.92 -4.75
C TYR A 19 25.49 12.98 -4.46
N VAL A 20 25.63 12.46 -3.23
CA VAL A 20 26.67 11.50 -2.86
C VAL A 20 26.21 10.09 -3.27
N PRO A 21 26.86 9.40 -4.21
CA PRO A 21 26.52 8.03 -4.54
C PRO A 21 26.74 7.13 -3.32
N HIS A 22 25.68 6.46 -2.89
CA HIS A 22 25.67 5.62 -1.70
C HIS A 22 24.90 4.34 -1.97
N ARG A 23 25.24 3.29 -1.23
CA ARG A 23 24.54 2.00 -1.26
C ARG A 23 24.68 1.30 0.08
N SER A 24 23.65 0.59 0.49
CA SER A 24 23.75 -0.39 1.57
C SER A 24 24.16 -1.76 0.99
N ARG A 25 24.92 -2.53 1.78
CA ARG A 25 25.12 -3.95 1.48
C ARG A 25 23.91 -4.75 1.98
N VAL A 26 23.74 -5.96 1.44
CA VAL A 26 22.79 -6.95 1.96
C VAL A 26 22.98 -7.09 3.47
N ASN A 27 21.89 -6.96 4.22
CA ASN A 27 21.90 -7.16 5.65
C ASN A 27 22.14 -8.64 5.97
N ARG A 28 23.24 -8.95 6.67
CA ARG A 28 23.58 -10.31 7.13
C ARG A 28 23.50 -10.47 8.66
N SER A 29 22.92 -9.48 9.34
CA SER A 29 22.76 -9.51 10.80
C SER A 29 21.80 -10.63 11.22
N PRO A 30 22.09 -11.39 12.29
CA PRO A 30 21.16 -12.36 12.87
C PRO A 30 20.03 -11.70 13.67
N ALA A 31 20.07 -10.38 13.87
CA ALA A 31 19.08 -9.60 14.60
C ALA A 31 18.49 -8.47 13.76
N SER A 32 17.22 -8.15 14.01
CA SER A 32 16.52 -7.03 13.38
C SER A 32 17.21 -5.70 13.69
N ARG A 33 17.36 -4.87 12.67
CA ARG A 33 17.90 -3.51 12.75
C ARG A 33 16.88 -2.53 12.19
N ARG A 34 16.63 -1.44 12.92
CA ARG A 34 15.76 -0.34 12.47
C ARG A 34 16.66 0.79 11.98
N LEU A 35 16.35 1.36 10.82
CA LEU A 35 16.97 2.57 10.31
C LEU A 35 15.88 3.61 10.06
N LEU A 36 16.13 4.85 10.43
CA LEU A 36 15.26 5.97 10.09
C LEU A 36 15.92 6.76 8.96
N TYR A 37 15.20 6.94 7.85
CA TYR A 37 15.64 7.76 6.73
C TYR A 37 14.88 9.08 6.74
N LEU A 38 15.61 10.19 6.83
CA LEU A 38 15.04 11.53 6.74
C LEU A 38 15.56 12.19 5.47
N THR A 39 14.64 12.58 4.57
CA THR A 39 14.96 13.36 3.38
C THR A 39 14.51 14.79 3.61
N TYR A 40 15.42 15.74 3.45
CA TYR A 40 15.14 17.16 3.66
C TYR A 40 15.92 18.01 2.66
N ASN A 41 15.37 19.18 2.34
CA ASN A 41 16.01 20.21 1.52
C ASN A 41 16.59 21.32 2.43
N ALA A 42 17.44 22.18 1.89
CA ALA A 42 18.00 23.29 2.67
C ALA A 42 16.90 24.32 2.95
N ALA A 43 16.85 24.88 4.16
CA ALA A 43 15.81 25.86 4.54
C ALA A 43 15.72 27.07 3.58
N ARG A 44 16.84 27.47 2.95
CA ARG A 44 16.88 28.54 1.95
C ARG A 44 16.14 28.23 0.64
N GLU A 45 15.87 26.96 0.37
CA GLU A 45 15.16 26.49 -0.82
C GLU A 45 13.63 26.52 -0.62
N GLY A 46 13.18 26.90 0.58
CA GLY A 46 11.77 27.01 0.91
C GLY A 46 11.11 25.66 1.20
N TYR A 47 9.79 25.65 1.16
CA TYR A 47 8.98 24.46 1.40
C TYR A 47 8.77 23.72 0.08
N LEU A 48 9.47 22.59 -0.10
CA LEU A 48 9.46 21.79 -1.33
C LEU A 48 8.74 20.43 -1.17
N ARG A 49 8.14 20.16 -0.01
CA ARG A 49 7.54 18.86 0.31
C ARG A 49 6.43 18.48 -0.70
N ASP A 50 5.50 19.39 -0.97
CA ASP A 50 4.35 19.08 -1.81
C ASP A 50 4.75 18.85 -3.27
N GLU A 51 5.70 19.66 -3.78
CA GLU A 51 6.28 19.48 -5.11
C GLU A 51 7.03 18.14 -5.20
N TYR A 52 7.82 17.79 -4.18
CA TYR A 52 8.51 16.51 -4.11
C TYR A 52 7.54 15.33 -4.19
N TYR A 53 6.43 15.36 -3.45
CA TYR A 53 5.45 14.28 -3.48
C TYR A 53 4.66 14.24 -4.79
N ARG A 54 4.32 15.40 -5.39
CA ARG A 54 3.72 15.47 -6.72
C ARG A 54 4.61 14.83 -7.78
N ASP A 55 5.90 15.15 -7.77
CA ASP A 55 6.91 14.53 -8.64
C ASP A 55 7.05 13.04 -8.37
N LYS A 56 7.05 12.65 -7.09
CA LYS A 56 7.10 11.23 -6.68
C LYS A 56 5.92 10.50 -7.29
N VAL A 57 4.68 10.99 -7.17
CA VAL A 57 3.48 10.39 -7.80
C VAL A 57 3.69 10.16 -9.29
N GLN A 58 4.15 11.18 -10.03
CA GLN A 58 4.38 11.07 -11.47
C GLN A 58 5.43 10.01 -11.81
N ARG A 59 6.49 9.92 -10.99
CA ARG A 59 7.53 8.90 -11.15
C ARG A 59 7.04 7.50 -10.79
N ILE A 60 6.22 7.34 -9.75
CA ILE A 60 5.59 6.05 -9.43
C ILE A 60 4.68 5.61 -10.59
N LYS A 61 3.85 6.51 -11.12
CA LYS A 61 2.98 6.25 -12.29
C LYS A 61 3.78 5.84 -13.53
N SER A 62 4.99 6.39 -13.72
CA SER A 62 5.89 5.98 -14.82
C SER A 62 6.71 4.72 -14.53
N GLY A 63 6.54 4.10 -13.35
CA GLY A 63 7.27 2.90 -12.92
C GLY A 63 8.65 3.16 -12.31
N GLN A 64 9.02 4.42 -12.05
CA GLN A 64 10.31 4.82 -11.49
C GLN A 64 10.18 5.24 -10.01
N LEU A 65 10.41 4.32 -9.07
CA LEU A 65 10.29 4.61 -7.63
C LEU A 65 11.50 5.32 -6.99
N SER A 66 12.65 5.40 -7.68
CA SER A 66 13.89 5.96 -7.13
C SER A 66 14.68 6.75 -8.17
N LEU A 67 15.37 7.80 -7.70
CA LEU A 67 16.33 8.59 -8.48
C LEU A 67 17.62 7.84 -8.79
N ILE A 68 17.96 6.81 -8.00
CA ILE A 68 19.30 6.22 -8.03
C ILE A 68 19.37 4.94 -8.89
N LYS A 69 18.28 4.51 -9.55
CA LYS A 69 18.21 3.32 -10.43
C LYS A 69 18.83 2.01 -9.88
N HIS A 70 19.23 1.96 -8.61
CA HIS A 70 19.91 0.83 -7.99
C HIS A 70 18.97 -0.13 -7.25
N PHE A 71 17.66 0.09 -7.34
CA PHE A 71 16.66 -0.86 -6.90
C PHE A 71 16.05 -1.56 -8.12
N ASP A 72 16.90 -2.25 -8.87
CA ASP A 72 16.49 -3.26 -9.83
C ASP A 72 16.45 -4.60 -9.09
N GLY A 73 15.26 -5.04 -8.68
CA GLY A 73 15.06 -6.38 -8.14
C GLY A 73 15.22 -7.42 -9.25
N VAL A 74 16.44 -7.73 -9.65
CA VAL A 74 16.71 -8.80 -10.63
C VAL A 74 16.96 -10.10 -9.87
N VAL A 75 16.11 -11.09 -10.11
CA VAL A 75 16.29 -12.48 -9.67
C VAL A 75 17.42 -13.09 -10.48
N ASP A 76 18.50 -13.50 -9.80
CA ASP A 76 19.61 -14.20 -10.40
C ASP A 76 19.14 -15.55 -10.99
N SER A 77 19.22 -15.68 -12.31
CA SER A 77 18.90 -16.90 -13.06
C SER A 77 20.15 -17.79 -13.15
N GLY A 78 20.54 -18.38 -12.02
CA GLY A 78 21.58 -19.41 -11.96
C GLY A 78 21.03 -20.78 -12.35
N VAL A 79 21.35 -21.26 -13.55
CA VAL A 79 21.05 -22.63 -14.00
C VAL A 79 22.00 -23.64 -13.34
N GLY A 80 21.44 -24.69 -12.72
CA GLY A 80 22.17 -25.89 -12.28
C GLY A 80 21.45 -26.68 -11.18
N ALA A 81 20.52 -27.57 -11.57
CA ALA A 81 19.71 -28.46 -10.71
C ALA A 81 20.57 -29.47 -9.89
N PRO A 82 20.10 -30.06 -8.75
CA PRO A 82 18.83 -30.80 -8.66
C PRO A 82 17.97 -30.63 -7.37
N SER A 83 16.77 -31.23 -7.46
CA SER A 83 15.62 -31.43 -6.56
C SER A 83 14.79 -30.17 -6.19
N SER A 84 13.68 -29.99 -6.90
CA SER A 84 13.06 -28.68 -7.16
C SER A 84 11.96 -28.21 -6.21
N SER A 85 11.32 -29.04 -5.37
CA SER A 85 10.23 -28.52 -4.54
C SER A 85 10.72 -27.70 -3.34
N SER A 86 11.69 -28.21 -2.57
CA SER A 86 12.09 -27.56 -1.32
C SER A 86 12.84 -26.24 -1.54
N LYS A 87 13.63 -26.13 -2.62
CA LYS A 87 14.37 -24.89 -2.94
C LYS A 87 13.47 -23.80 -3.49
N GLU A 88 12.43 -24.16 -4.25
CA GLU A 88 11.45 -23.20 -4.78
C GLU A 88 10.53 -22.70 -3.66
N GLU A 89 10.08 -23.60 -2.77
CA GLU A 89 9.33 -23.24 -1.57
C GLU A 89 10.14 -22.33 -0.62
N GLU A 90 11.42 -22.64 -0.39
CA GLU A 90 12.29 -21.81 0.45
C GLU A 90 12.53 -20.42 -0.17
N LYS A 91 12.69 -20.35 -1.50
CA LYS A 91 12.81 -19.09 -2.23
C LYS A 91 11.51 -18.27 -2.18
N ALA A 92 10.35 -18.91 -2.35
CA ALA A 92 9.04 -18.27 -2.25
C ALA A 92 8.79 -17.75 -0.83
N ALA A 93 9.11 -18.54 0.20
CA ALA A 93 9.02 -18.12 1.59
C ALA A 93 9.93 -16.94 1.93
N ALA A 94 11.17 -16.93 1.38
CA ALA A 94 12.08 -15.80 1.54
C ALA A 94 11.58 -14.53 0.84
N ALA A 95 11.02 -14.66 -0.37
CA ALA A 95 10.39 -13.54 -1.08
C ALA A 95 9.18 -13.00 -0.32
N ALA A 96 8.31 -13.88 0.18
CA ALA A 96 7.16 -13.50 1.00
C ALA A 96 7.61 -12.77 2.29
N ALA A 97 8.69 -13.19 2.92
CA ALA A 97 9.24 -12.52 4.11
C ALA A 97 9.78 -11.11 3.82
N VAL A 98 10.31 -10.87 2.62
CA VAL A 98 10.71 -9.51 2.19
C VAL A 98 9.47 -8.63 2.06
N VAL A 99 8.43 -9.14 1.41
CA VAL A 99 7.17 -8.40 1.21
C VAL A 99 6.47 -8.12 2.54
N THR A 100 6.37 -9.10 3.45
CA THR A 100 5.79 -8.87 4.79
C THR A 100 6.58 -7.81 5.55
N GLY A 101 7.92 -7.83 5.48
CA GLY A 101 8.77 -6.79 6.05
C GLY A 101 8.48 -5.39 5.52
N GLN A 102 8.31 -5.24 4.20
CA GLN A 102 7.97 -3.96 3.56
C GLN A 102 6.60 -3.44 4.01
N ILE A 103 5.59 -4.31 4.10
CA ILE A 103 4.26 -3.92 4.56
C ILE A 103 4.30 -3.49 6.04
N TYR A 104 5.01 -4.21 6.91
CA TYR A 104 5.19 -3.78 8.30
C TYR A 104 5.87 -2.41 8.40
N GLU A 105 6.88 -2.14 7.58
CA GLU A 105 7.57 -0.84 7.57
C GLU A 105 6.63 0.30 7.15
N LEU A 106 5.77 0.08 6.16
CA LEU A 106 4.76 1.06 5.74
C LEU A 106 3.78 1.37 6.88
N PHE A 107 3.22 0.34 7.54
CA PHE A 107 2.29 0.54 8.65
C PHE A 107 2.97 1.13 9.90
N ASP A 108 4.20 0.73 10.24
CA ASP A 108 4.92 1.32 11.40
C ASP A 108 5.22 2.81 11.18
N THR A 109 5.51 3.19 9.93
CA THR A 109 5.83 4.57 9.56
C THR A 109 4.58 5.44 9.44
N PHE A 110 3.56 4.98 8.72
CA PHE A 110 2.42 5.81 8.30
C PHE A 110 1.08 5.34 8.86
N GLY A 111 0.98 4.11 9.37
CA GLY A 111 -0.27 3.50 9.83
C GLY A 111 -0.93 4.23 11.01
N LYS A 112 -0.16 4.99 11.78
CA LYS A 112 -0.66 5.81 12.91
C LYS A 112 -1.17 7.20 12.48
N THR A 113 -1.03 7.56 11.20
CA THR A 113 -1.63 8.79 10.68
C THR A 113 -3.15 8.64 10.60
N MET A 114 -3.88 9.74 10.79
CA MET A 114 -5.35 9.72 10.76
C MET A 114 -5.84 9.49 9.33
N TYR A 115 -6.61 8.42 9.13
CA TYR A 115 -7.31 8.17 7.87
C TYR A 115 -8.51 9.11 7.74
N ASP A 116 -9.31 9.17 8.81
CA ASP A 116 -10.37 10.14 9.02
C ASP A 116 -10.32 10.66 10.47
N PRO A 117 -11.25 11.52 10.93
CA PRO A 117 -11.23 12.03 12.30
C PRO A 117 -11.44 10.97 13.41
N VAL A 118 -11.77 9.73 13.07
CA VAL A 118 -12.23 8.68 13.98
C VAL A 118 -11.23 7.55 14.10
N VAL A 119 -10.58 7.16 12.99
CA VAL A 119 -9.65 6.02 12.92
C VAL A 119 -8.33 6.39 12.23
N THR A 120 -7.25 5.72 12.64
CA THR A 120 -5.98 5.76 11.89
C THR A 120 -6.04 4.90 10.63
N GLN A 121 -5.06 5.08 9.73
CA GLN A 121 -4.88 4.22 8.55
C GLN A 121 -4.78 2.72 8.92
N GLU A 122 -4.04 2.40 9.98
CA GLU A 122 -3.92 1.02 10.48
C GLU A 122 -5.25 0.51 11.05
N GLU A 123 -5.92 1.30 11.90
CA GLU A 123 -7.22 0.90 12.46
C GLU A 123 -8.25 0.65 11.36
N HIS A 124 -8.29 1.50 10.34
CA HIS A 124 -9.16 1.33 9.18
C HIS A 124 -8.86 0.02 8.45
N ALA A 125 -7.61 -0.20 8.05
CA ALA A 125 -7.17 -1.41 7.37
C ALA A 125 -7.49 -2.69 8.16
N LEU A 126 -7.26 -2.68 9.49
CA LEU A 126 -7.54 -3.84 10.34
C LEU A 126 -9.04 -4.11 10.51
N GLN A 127 -9.87 -3.07 10.60
CA GLN A 127 -11.32 -3.24 10.67
C GLN A 127 -11.86 -3.81 9.36
N THR A 128 -11.43 -3.27 8.23
CA THR A 128 -11.82 -3.74 6.89
C THR A 128 -11.41 -5.21 6.68
N ALA A 129 -10.17 -5.57 7.05
CA ALA A 129 -9.70 -6.96 6.97
C ALA A 129 -10.46 -7.92 7.92
N ALA A 130 -10.77 -7.47 9.14
CA ALA A 130 -11.54 -8.27 10.10
C ALA A 130 -12.98 -8.56 9.60
N LEU A 131 -13.62 -7.58 8.96
CA LEU A 131 -14.95 -7.75 8.36
C LEU A 131 -14.92 -8.74 7.19
N ALA A 132 -13.89 -8.65 6.34
CA ALA A 132 -13.69 -9.61 5.25
C ALA A 132 -13.49 -11.05 5.76
N GLU A 133 -12.63 -11.22 6.78
CA GLU A 133 -12.36 -12.53 7.40
C GLU A 133 -13.62 -13.10 8.07
N ALA A 134 -14.36 -12.29 8.83
CA ALA A 134 -15.60 -12.70 9.49
C ALA A 134 -16.72 -13.08 8.50
N SER A 135 -16.68 -12.52 7.29
CA SER A 135 -17.61 -12.84 6.20
C SER A 135 -17.28 -14.15 5.47
N GLY A 136 -16.20 -14.84 5.86
CA GLY A 136 -15.82 -16.15 5.33
C GLY A 136 -15.17 -16.11 3.94
N TRP A 137 -14.69 -14.95 3.49
CA TRP A 137 -13.99 -14.82 2.22
C TRP A 137 -12.56 -15.37 2.30
N GLY A 138 -12.03 -15.78 1.13
CA GLY A 138 -10.70 -16.36 1.03
C GLY A 138 -9.56 -15.39 1.33
N ASP A 139 -8.38 -15.94 1.58
CA ASP A 139 -7.17 -15.20 1.98
C ASP A 139 -6.85 -14.02 1.05
N HIS A 140 -7.07 -14.17 -0.26
CA HIS A 140 -6.82 -13.10 -1.22
C HIS A 140 -7.66 -11.85 -0.97
N LEU A 141 -8.95 -12.00 -0.65
CA LEU A 141 -9.83 -10.86 -0.44
C LEU A 141 -9.67 -10.26 0.96
N VAL A 142 -9.35 -11.08 1.95
CA VAL A 142 -8.91 -10.59 3.28
C VAL A 142 -7.62 -9.77 3.14
N THR A 143 -6.69 -10.23 2.30
CA THR A 143 -5.45 -9.49 2.00
C THR A 143 -5.75 -8.20 1.24
N ALA A 144 -6.65 -8.23 0.25
CA ALA A 144 -7.09 -7.04 -0.46
C ALA A 144 -7.71 -6.01 0.50
N ALA A 145 -8.56 -6.47 1.42
CA ALA A 145 -9.15 -5.65 2.48
C ALA A 145 -8.12 -4.97 3.38
N LEU A 146 -7.09 -5.69 3.80
CA LEU A 146 -6.00 -5.13 4.58
C LEU A 146 -5.21 -4.05 3.80
N LEU A 147 -5.02 -4.24 2.49
CA LEU A 147 -4.07 -3.46 1.69
C LEU A 147 -4.71 -2.45 0.74
N HIS A 148 -6.03 -2.33 0.72
CA HIS A 148 -6.74 -1.53 -0.30
C HIS A 148 -6.30 -0.06 -0.33
N ASP A 149 -6.01 0.51 0.84
CA ASP A 149 -5.58 1.90 1.01
C ASP A 149 -4.06 2.06 1.18
N VAL A 150 -3.25 1.03 0.85
CA VAL A 150 -1.78 1.14 0.89
C VAL A 150 -1.25 2.29 0.01
N GLY A 151 -2.00 2.67 -1.02
CA GLY A 151 -1.72 3.83 -1.86
C GLY A 151 -1.59 5.13 -1.04
N HIS A 152 -2.46 5.34 -0.04
CA HIS A 152 -2.38 6.51 0.84
C HIS A 152 -1.07 6.52 1.64
N LEU A 153 -0.60 5.36 2.12
CA LEU A 153 0.67 5.24 2.85
C LEU A 153 1.87 5.55 1.95
N LEU A 154 1.84 5.12 0.68
CA LEU A 154 2.92 5.37 -0.28
C LEU A 154 3.04 6.85 -0.67
N LEU A 155 1.90 7.54 -0.68
CA LEU A 155 1.73 8.94 -1.06
C LEU A 155 1.85 9.91 0.11
N ASP A 156 1.90 9.40 1.36
CA ASP A 156 1.84 10.22 2.57
C ASP A 156 0.57 11.11 2.59
N GLU A 157 -0.55 10.50 2.16
CA GLU A 157 -1.87 11.11 2.07
C GLU A 157 -2.69 10.74 3.31
N HIS A 158 -3.05 11.75 4.11
CA HIS A 158 -3.77 11.56 5.37
C HIS A 158 -4.52 12.83 5.78
N ALA A 159 -5.51 12.70 6.67
CA ALA A 159 -6.39 13.81 7.09
C ALA A 159 -5.71 14.97 7.84
N GLY A 160 -4.41 14.85 8.11
CA GLY A 160 -3.58 15.88 8.74
C GLY A 160 -2.72 16.67 7.74
N ASN A 161 -2.84 16.40 6.44
CA ASN A 161 -2.14 17.11 5.37
C ASN A 161 -3.10 18.14 4.75
N ASP A 162 -2.64 19.37 4.56
CA ASP A 162 -3.49 20.51 4.14
C ASP A 162 -4.13 20.32 2.74
N SER A 163 -3.52 19.47 1.90
CA SER A 163 -3.99 19.15 0.54
C SER A 163 -4.90 17.91 0.46
N PHE A 164 -5.28 17.33 1.60
CA PHE A 164 -6.11 16.13 1.63
C PHE A 164 -7.50 16.38 1.02
N LEU A 165 -7.89 15.55 0.03
CA LEU A 165 -9.13 15.66 -0.76
C LEU A 165 -9.22 16.89 -1.69
N GLU A 166 -8.13 17.62 -1.94
CA GLU A 166 -8.13 18.72 -2.92
C GLU A 166 -8.15 18.22 -4.38
N SER A 167 -7.58 17.03 -4.63
CA SER A 167 -7.57 16.37 -5.93
C SER A 167 -7.49 14.86 -5.77
N ASP A 168 -8.06 14.11 -6.71
CA ASP A 168 -7.92 12.66 -6.74
C ASP A 168 -6.47 12.25 -7.06
N MET A 169 -5.82 11.61 -6.10
CA MET A 169 -4.44 11.14 -6.24
C MET A 169 -4.36 9.72 -6.85
N CYS A 170 -5.51 9.07 -7.08
CA CYS A 170 -5.64 7.71 -7.61
C CYS A 170 -4.90 6.68 -6.76
N HIS A 171 -5.12 6.71 -5.43
CA HIS A 171 -4.43 5.86 -4.48
C HIS A 171 -4.72 4.36 -4.74
N GLU A 172 -5.90 4.04 -5.24
CA GLU A 172 -6.31 2.70 -5.66
C GLU A 172 -5.44 2.15 -6.78
N GLU A 173 -5.11 2.97 -7.78
CA GLU A 173 -4.27 2.54 -8.90
C GLU A 173 -2.82 2.42 -8.44
N ILE A 174 -2.34 3.39 -7.66
CA ILE A 174 -0.96 3.42 -7.17
C ILE A 174 -0.68 2.25 -6.22
N GLY A 175 -1.61 1.98 -5.30
CA GLY A 175 -1.53 0.86 -4.38
C GLY A 175 -1.55 -0.48 -5.12
N ALA A 176 -2.51 -0.69 -6.02
CA ALA A 176 -2.60 -1.92 -6.79
C ALA A 176 -1.36 -2.16 -7.67
N GLU A 177 -0.87 -1.11 -8.34
CA GLU A 177 0.32 -1.19 -9.20
C GLU A 177 1.57 -1.54 -8.39
N TYR A 178 1.73 -0.92 -7.21
CA TYR A 178 2.83 -1.21 -6.30
C TYR A 178 2.79 -2.68 -5.84
N LEU A 179 1.63 -3.14 -5.38
CA LEU A 179 1.44 -4.52 -4.90
C LEU A 179 1.65 -5.56 -6.00
N ALA A 180 1.19 -5.28 -7.22
CA ALA A 180 1.37 -6.17 -8.37
C ALA A 180 2.86 -6.27 -8.77
N LYS A 181 3.52 -5.13 -8.98
CA LYS A 181 4.87 -5.10 -9.56
C LYS A 181 5.99 -5.35 -8.56
N HIS A 182 5.83 -4.89 -7.32
CA HIS A 182 6.91 -4.90 -6.33
C HIS A 182 6.70 -5.92 -5.22
N CYS A 183 5.46 -6.27 -4.93
CA CYS A 183 5.13 -7.30 -3.94
C CYS A 183 4.70 -8.63 -4.59
N ASN A 184 4.55 -8.67 -5.93
CA ASN A 184 4.18 -9.85 -6.71
C ASN A 184 2.87 -10.50 -6.24
N PHE A 185 1.93 -9.67 -5.76
CA PHE A 185 0.57 -10.15 -5.44
C PHE A 185 -0.20 -10.50 -6.72
N PRO A 186 -1.02 -11.56 -6.71
CA PRO A 186 -1.82 -11.95 -7.85
C PRO A 186 -2.98 -10.96 -8.11
N PRO A 187 -3.57 -10.97 -9.31
CA PRO A 187 -4.76 -10.16 -9.65
C PRO A 187 -5.93 -10.34 -8.68
N SER A 188 -6.09 -11.53 -8.07
CA SER A 188 -7.11 -11.79 -7.05
C SER A 188 -6.97 -10.94 -5.79
N VAL A 189 -5.80 -10.35 -5.55
CA VAL A 189 -5.56 -9.35 -4.49
C VAL A 189 -5.57 -7.95 -5.09
N THR A 190 -4.87 -7.71 -6.19
CA THR A 190 -4.61 -6.35 -6.69
C THR A 190 -5.79 -5.73 -7.42
N GLU A 191 -6.62 -6.52 -8.12
CA GLU A 191 -7.75 -5.98 -8.87
C GLU A 191 -8.89 -5.49 -7.99
N PRO A 192 -9.32 -6.21 -6.92
CA PRO A 192 -10.26 -5.65 -5.96
C PRO A 192 -9.76 -4.32 -5.36
N ILE A 193 -8.46 -4.23 -5.06
CA ILE A 193 -7.83 -2.98 -4.59
C ILE A 193 -7.94 -1.89 -5.66
N ARG A 194 -7.54 -2.17 -6.90
CA ARG A 194 -7.62 -1.19 -8.00
C ARG A 194 -9.05 -0.68 -8.23
N LEU A 195 -10.03 -1.56 -8.04
CA LEU A 195 -11.43 -1.30 -8.34
C LEU A 195 -12.22 -0.75 -7.15
N HIS A 196 -11.65 -0.57 -5.95
CA HIS A 196 -12.43 -0.16 -4.78
C HIS A 196 -12.98 1.28 -4.88
N VAL A 197 -12.30 2.20 -5.57
CA VAL A 197 -12.85 3.54 -5.89
C VAL A 197 -13.94 3.48 -6.96
N PRO A 198 -13.73 2.82 -8.13
CA PRO A 198 -14.81 2.50 -9.07
C PRO A 198 -16.03 1.85 -8.42
N ALA A 199 -15.83 0.91 -7.50
CA ALA A 199 -16.89 0.24 -6.75
C ALA A 199 -17.70 1.23 -5.90
N LYS A 200 -17.07 2.24 -5.29
CA LYS A 200 -17.78 3.34 -4.62
C LYS A 200 -18.73 4.05 -5.58
N ARG A 201 -18.21 4.45 -6.75
CA ARG A 201 -18.98 5.18 -7.77
C ARG A 201 -20.17 4.36 -8.29
N PHE A 202 -19.99 3.04 -8.37
CA PHE A 202 -21.04 2.09 -8.73
C PHE A 202 -22.11 1.96 -7.63
N LEU A 203 -21.72 1.64 -6.39
CA LEU A 203 -22.64 1.39 -5.28
C LEU A 203 -23.43 2.65 -4.89
N ALA A 204 -22.78 3.82 -4.94
CA ALA A 204 -23.40 5.11 -4.62
C ALA A 204 -24.48 5.55 -5.62
N ARG A 205 -24.76 4.78 -6.69
CA ARG A 205 -25.96 4.95 -7.52
C ARG A 205 -27.25 4.61 -6.75
N ASP A 206 -27.17 3.73 -5.76
CA ASP A 206 -28.27 3.47 -4.84
C ASP A 206 -28.38 4.64 -3.83
N PRO A 207 -29.52 5.36 -3.78
CA PRO A 207 -29.71 6.45 -2.83
C PRO A 207 -29.49 6.04 -1.37
N VAL A 208 -29.87 4.81 -0.99
CA VAL A 208 -29.71 4.31 0.38
C VAL A 208 -28.22 4.13 0.71
N TYR A 209 -27.45 3.60 -0.24
CA TYR A 209 -26.00 3.47 -0.09
C TYR A 209 -25.34 4.85 0.00
N TRP A 210 -25.71 5.77 -0.89
CA TRP A 210 -25.18 7.13 -0.91
C TRP A 210 -25.42 7.86 0.42
N GLU A 211 -26.63 7.74 0.99
CA GLU A 211 -26.96 8.34 2.28
C GLU A 211 -26.08 7.80 3.41
N GLY A 212 -25.78 6.50 3.39
CA GLY A 212 -24.95 5.81 4.37
C GLY A 212 -23.44 6.13 4.32
N LEU A 213 -22.96 6.77 3.25
CA LEU A 213 -21.55 7.17 3.15
C LEU A 213 -21.18 8.24 4.20
N SER A 214 -19.95 8.14 4.73
CA SER A 214 -19.37 9.18 5.58
C SER A 214 -19.16 10.49 4.80
N ASP A 215 -19.04 11.61 5.52
CA ASP A 215 -18.79 12.92 4.90
C ASP A 215 -17.46 12.97 4.12
N ALA A 216 -16.46 12.18 4.52
CA ALA A 216 -15.21 12.03 3.78
C ALA A 216 -15.40 11.21 2.50
N SER A 217 -16.16 10.10 2.57
CA SER A 217 -16.49 9.29 1.39
C SER A 217 -17.33 10.06 0.36
N LYS A 218 -18.26 10.92 0.81
CA LYS A 218 -19.06 11.80 -0.08
C LYS A 218 -18.21 12.86 -0.78
N ARG A 219 -17.32 13.56 -0.05
CA ARG A 219 -16.40 14.56 -0.64
C ARG A 219 -15.43 13.92 -1.64
N SER A 220 -14.83 12.78 -1.27
CA SER A 220 -13.94 12.06 -2.19
C SER A 220 -14.67 11.55 -3.43
N LEU A 221 -15.95 11.17 -3.34
CA LEU A 221 -16.74 10.75 -4.50
C LEU A 221 -16.88 11.87 -5.55
N GLU A 222 -17.03 13.12 -5.11
CA GLU A 222 -17.16 14.27 -6.03
C GLU A 222 -15.88 14.49 -6.85
N VAL A 223 -14.71 14.48 -6.19
CA VAL A 223 -13.42 14.68 -6.88
C VAL A 223 -13.01 13.48 -7.75
N GLN A 224 -13.60 12.30 -7.51
CA GLN A 224 -13.40 11.07 -8.28
C GLN A 224 -14.37 10.90 -9.46
N GLY A 225 -15.16 11.94 -9.78
CA GLY A 225 -16.06 11.94 -10.94
C GLY A 225 -17.49 11.49 -10.66
N GLY A 226 -17.91 11.46 -9.39
CA GLY A 226 -19.30 11.22 -9.00
C GLY A 226 -19.79 9.78 -9.20
N THR A 227 -21.10 9.56 -9.05
CA THR A 227 -21.73 8.26 -9.29
C THR A 227 -21.66 7.86 -10.76
N PHE A 228 -21.55 6.57 -11.04
CA PHE A 228 -21.59 6.06 -12.41
C PHE A 228 -22.93 6.35 -13.11
N SER A 229 -22.84 6.63 -14.41
CA SER A 229 -23.94 6.49 -15.36
C SER A 229 -24.30 5.01 -15.59
N ASP A 230 -25.44 4.74 -16.23
CA ASP A 230 -25.86 3.37 -16.56
C ASP A 230 -24.83 2.64 -17.44
N ALA A 231 -24.19 3.36 -18.37
CA ALA A 231 -23.17 2.79 -19.25
C ALA A 231 -21.86 2.46 -18.49
N GLU A 232 -21.42 3.36 -17.60
CA GLU A 232 -20.25 3.09 -16.74
C GLU A 232 -20.51 1.93 -15.78
N ALA A 233 -21.72 1.84 -15.22
CA ALA A 233 -22.11 0.75 -14.35
C ALA A 233 -22.10 -0.61 -15.08
N GLN A 234 -22.67 -0.66 -16.28
CA GLN A 234 -22.65 -1.88 -17.10
C GLN A 234 -21.20 -2.28 -17.48
N ALA A 235 -20.35 -1.30 -17.78
CA ALA A 235 -18.94 -1.55 -18.06
C ALA A 235 -18.19 -2.08 -16.81
N PHE A 236 -18.46 -1.52 -15.63
CA PHE A 236 -17.88 -1.98 -14.37
C PHE A 236 -18.30 -3.40 -14.01
N GLU A 237 -19.58 -3.72 -14.11
CA GLU A 237 -20.09 -5.07 -13.82
C GLU A 237 -19.47 -6.13 -14.74
N ALA A 238 -19.08 -5.77 -15.96
CA ALA A 238 -18.41 -6.66 -16.90
C ALA A 238 -16.92 -6.90 -16.59
N LEU A 239 -16.31 -6.12 -15.68
CA LEU A 239 -14.92 -6.32 -15.29
C LEU A 239 -14.76 -7.57 -14.42
N PRO A 240 -13.68 -8.36 -14.61
CA PRO A 240 -13.26 -9.34 -13.61
C PRO A 240 -13.06 -8.67 -12.24
N PHE A 241 -13.40 -9.38 -11.17
CA PHE A 241 -13.26 -8.92 -9.78
C PHE A 241 -14.15 -7.73 -9.37
N SER A 242 -15.10 -7.31 -10.21
CA SER A 242 -16.02 -6.20 -9.88
C SER A 242 -16.92 -6.51 -8.67
N ALA A 243 -17.37 -7.76 -8.53
CA ALA A 243 -18.16 -8.22 -7.39
C ALA A 243 -17.34 -8.24 -6.09
N GLU A 244 -16.11 -8.73 -6.15
CA GLU A 244 -15.15 -8.72 -5.05
C GLU A 244 -14.78 -7.29 -4.63
N ALA A 245 -14.59 -6.39 -5.59
CA ALA A 245 -14.34 -4.97 -5.34
C ALA A 245 -15.55 -4.29 -4.68
N ALA A 246 -16.77 -4.61 -5.10
CA ALA A 246 -17.99 -4.13 -4.46
C ALA A 246 -18.11 -4.62 -3.01
N LYS A 247 -17.78 -5.89 -2.73
CA LYS A 247 -17.74 -6.40 -1.36
C LYS A 247 -16.64 -5.79 -0.50
N LEU A 248 -15.45 -5.64 -1.07
CA LEU A 248 -14.37 -4.90 -0.43
C LEU A 248 -14.82 -3.48 -0.06
N ARG A 249 -15.53 -2.81 -0.98
CA ARG A 249 -16.01 -1.45 -0.77
C ARG A 249 -17.03 -1.34 0.36
N GLU A 250 -17.94 -2.31 0.49
CA GLU A 250 -18.87 -2.37 1.61
C GLU A 250 -18.11 -2.43 2.96
N TRP A 251 -17.03 -3.21 3.05
CA TRP A 251 -16.22 -3.28 4.26
C TRP A 251 -15.36 -2.04 4.49
N ASP A 252 -14.84 -1.40 3.44
CA ASP A 252 -14.15 -0.09 3.52
C ASP A 252 -15.09 0.90 4.22
N ASP A 253 -16.31 1.10 3.71
CA ASP A 253 -17.23 2.08 4.31
C ASP A 253 -17.62 1.74 5.77
N LEU A 254 -17.61 0.45 6.16
CA LEU A 254 -17.86 0.01 7.53
C LEU A 254 -16.65 0.11 8.47
N GLY A 255 -15.42 0.05 7.95
CA GLY A 255 -14.18 -0.03 8.71
C GLY A 255 -13.75 1.28 9.39
N LYS A 256 -14.68 2.09 9.89
CA LYS A 256 -14.44 3.47 10.38
C LYS A 256 -15.02 3.68 11.79
N ALA A 257 -15.10 2.61 12.57
CA ALA A 257 -15.72 2.61 13.88
C ALA A 257 -14.69 2.86 15.01
N LYS A 258 -15.00 3.80 15.91
CA LYS A 258 -14.09 4.19 17.00
C LYS A 258 -13.93 3.06 18.03
N GLY A 259 -12.68 2.71 18.33
CA GLY A 259 -12.35 1.82 19.46
C GLY A 259 -12.83 0.38 19.30
N VAL A 260 -13.09 -0.06 18.08
CA VAL A 260 -13.42 -1.46 17.78
C VAL A 260 -12.16 -2.31 17.92
N ALA A 261 -12.28 -3.42 18.66
CA ALA A 261 -11.19 -4.38 18.77
C ALA A 261 -11.10 -5.22 17.50
N THR A 262 -9.90 -5.33 16.93
CA THR A 262 -9.58 -6.16 15.77
C THR A 262 -8.44 -7.10 16.11
N PRO A 263 -8.24 -8.20 15.35
CA PRO A 263 -6.95 -8.86 15.32
C PRO A 263 -5.84 -7.85 14.98
N PRO A 264 -4.62 -7.99 15.54
CA PRO A 264 -3.52 -7.09 15.26
C PRO A 264 -2.97 -7.30 13.84
N LEU A 265 -2.24 -6.34 13.29
CA LEU A 265 -1.64 -6.43 11.94
C LEU A 265 -0.91 -7.76 11.69
N ARG A 266 -0.16 -8.26 12.68
CA ARG A 266 0.54 -9.56 12.58
C ARG A 266 -0.36 -10.75 12.25
N HIS A 267 -1.62 -10.73 12.66
CA HIS A 267 -2.58 -11.80 12.37
C HIS A 267 -2.84 -11.91 10.87
N PHE A 268 -3.13 -10.78 10.23
CA PHE A 268 -3.42 -10.74 8.80
C PHE A 268 -2.16 -10.90 7.94
N VAL A 269 -1.05 -10.27 8.33
CA VAL A 269 0.21 -10.31 7.58
C VAL A 269 0.82 -11.72 7.57
N GLU A 270 0.92 -12.38 8.73
CA GLU A 270 1.45 -13.76 8.81
C GLU A 270 0.42 -14.82 8.41
N GLY A 271 -0.86 -14.46 8.36
CA GLY A 271 -1.98 -15.32 8.01
C GLY A 271 -2.34 -15.22 6.53
N ALA A 272 -3.44 -14.52 6.25
CA ALA A 272 -4.04 -14.41 4.91
C ALA A 272 -3.07 -13.86 3.87
N MET A 273 -2.31 -12.83 4.21
CA MET A 273 -1.37 -12.18 3.28
C MET A 273 -0.22 -13.10 2.91
N ARG A 274 0.40 -13.76 3.89
CA ARG A 274 1.48 -14.72 3.64
C ARG A 274 1.03 -15.89 2.78
N ARG A 275 -0.19 -16.41 2.99
CA ARG A 275 -0.77 -17.46 2.14
C ARG A 275 -1.14 -16.97 0.75
N SER A 276 -1.41 -15.68 0.57
CA SER A 276 -1.66 -15.08 -0.74
C SER A 276 -0.39 -14.88 -1.58
N LEU A 277 0.80 -15.03 -0.98
CA LEU A 277 2.12 -14.89 -1.63
C LEU A 277 2.79 -16.22 -1.99
N LEU A 278 2.29 -17.34 -1.46
CA LEU A 278 2.83 -18.70 -1.65
C LEU A 278 1.96 -19.49 -2.62
#